data_AF-A0A183D2S1-F1
#
_entry.id   AF-A0A183D2S1-F1
#
_cell.length_a   1.000
_cell.length_b   1.000
_cell.length_c   1.000
_cell.angle_alpha   90.00
_cell.angle_beta   90.00
_cell.angle_gamma   90.00
#
_symmetry.space_group_name_H-M   'P 1'
#
loop_
_entity.id
_entity.type
_entity.pdbx_description
1 polymer ?
#
loop_
_entity_poly.entity_id
_entity_poly.type
_entity_poly.pdbx_seq_one_letter_code
_entity_poly.pdbx_strand_id
1 'polypeptide(L)'
;MGSVAIYQHSALQALMWLRFIDQFCPSAQYIIKMDDDVVGNIFALLQYLKKRVDTVSLLDSQMCIFCRVIRHRAVERRKTRKWYVTMEELPDKYYLNYCVGMAMVFTGDLPRTLLQAAQNERYFWIDDYFISGILAKKADAHLMDWKRKVIVDSEAGEKELIDGNIFFRLMSNMSQGQQLWERIQQEYFRRQLNESLQSTTISWHDHYYI
;
A
#
# COMPACT_ATOMS: atom_id res chain seq x y z
N MET A 1 13.91 9.21 15.28
CA MET A 1 15.03 9.18 14.31
C MET A 1 15.66 7.80 14.35
N GLY A 2 15.36 6.92 13.39
CA GLY A 2 16.03 5.61 13.30
C GLY A 2 17.51 5.79 12.92
N SER A 3 18.41 4.99 13.48
CA SER A 3 19.81 4.97 13.08
C SER A 3 19.96 4.39 11.67
N VAL A 4 20.98 4.84 10.93
CA VAL A 4 21.29 4.36 9.56
C VAL A 4 21.42 2.82 9.51
N ALA A 5 21.89 2.20 10.59
CA ALA A 5 22.00 0.75 10.73
C ALA A 5 20.65 0.01 10.73
N ILE A 6 19.55 0.62 11.20
CA ILE A 6 18.21 -0.01 11.15
C ILE A 6 17.71 -0.05 9.71
N TYR A 7 17.90 1.04 8.95
CA TYR A 7 17.48 1.12 7.55
C TYR A 7 18.27 0.19 6.63
N GLN A 8 19.54 -0.09 6.96
CA GLN A 8 20.35 -1.05 6.23
C GLN A 8 19.86 -2.49 6.32
N HIS A 9 18.90 -2.80 7.22
CA HIS A 9 18.28 -4.12 7.33
C HIS A 9 16.81 -4.13 6.90
N SER A 10 16.22 -2.99 6.53
CA SER A 10 14.81 -2.91 6.15
C SER A 10 14.48 -3.76 4.92
N ALA A 11 15.40 -3.87 3.96
CA ALA A 11 15.20 -4.74 2.80
C ALA A 11 15.24 -6.23 3.17
N LEU A 12 16.04 -6.63 4.17
CA LEU A 12 16.01 -8.00 4.70
C LEU A 12 14.70 -8.28 5.45
N GLN A 13 14.24 -7.34 6.29
CA GLN A 13 12.92 -7.43 6.90
C GLN A 13 11.83 -7.57 5.83
N ALA A 14 12.00 -6.89 4.70
CA ALA A 14 11.08 -6.98 3.60
C ALA A 14 11.02 -8.37 2.96
N LEU A 15 12.17 -8.96 2.68
CA LEU A 15 12.26 -10.34 2.21
C LEU A 15 11.71 -11.35 3.23
N MET A 16 11.87 -11.11 4.54
CA MET A 16 11.33 -11.99 5.56
C MET A 16 9.80 -12.00 5.57
N TRP A 17 9.14 -10.85 5.53
CA TRP A 17 7.67 -10.84 5.49
C TRP A 17 7.14 -11.40 4.17
N LEU A 18 7.82 -11.18 3.04
CA LEU A 18 7.47 -11.82 1.76
C LEU A 18 7.52 -13.35 1.87
N ARG A 19 8.60 -13.89 2.46
CA ARG A 19 8.76 -15.33 2.69
C ARG A 19 7.70 -15.89 3.62
N PHE A 20 7.37 -15.17 4.70
CA PHE A 20 6.30 -15.57 5.61
C PHE A 20 4.97 -15.71 4.87
N ILE A 21 4.62 -14.74 4.02
CA ILE A 21 3.37 -14.75 3.27
C ILE A 21 3.33 -15.89 2.24
N ASP A 22 4.40 -16.10 1.47
CA ASP A 22 4.48 -17.21 0.51
C ASP A 22 4.32 -18.58 1.19
N GLN A 23 4.85 -18.73 2.41
CA GLN A 23 4.80 -20.00 3.15
C GLN A 23 3.47 -20.23 3.89
N PHE A 24 2.92 -19.19 4.51
CA PHE A 24 1.81 -19.32 5.47
C PHE A 24 0.50 -18.70 5.01
N CYS A 25 0.48 -17.98 3.89
CA CYS A 25 -0.72 -17.30 3.38
C CYS A 25 -0.97 -17.55 1.87
N PRO A 26 -0.94 -18.81 1.38
CA PRO A 26 -1.02 -19.09 -0.06
C PRO A 26 -2.35 -18.69 -0.73
N SER A 27 -3.41 -18.51 0.07
CA SER A 27 -4.75 -18.13 -0.42
C SER A 27 -5.08 -16.65 -0.24
N ALA A 28 -4.14 -15.83 0.26
CA ALA A 28 -4.36 -14.41 0.41
C ALA A 28 -4.53 -13.77 -0.99
N GLN A 29 -5.63 -13.05 -1.22
CA GLN A 29 -5.86 -12.37 -2.50
C GLN A 29 -5.09 -11.05 -2.61
N TYR A 30 -4.96 -10.37 -1.47
CA TYR A 30 -4.24 -9.11 -1.35
C TYR A 30 -3.47 -9.08 -0.03
N ILE A 31 -2.36 -8.35 -0.04
CA ILE A 31 -1.48 -8.15 1.10
C ILE A 31 -1.32 -6.66 1.30
N ILE A 32 -1.54 -6.19 2.53
CA ILE A 32 -1.33 -4.79 2.89
C ILE A 32 -0.05 -4.69 3.70
N LYS A 33 0.91 -3.89 3.22
CA LYS A 33 2.07 -3.43 3.99
C LYS A 33 1.85 -1.97 4.34
N MET A 34 1.96 -1.63 5.61
CA MET A 34 1.96 -0.24 6.08
C MET A 34 3.00 -0.04 7.18
N ASP A 35 3.54 1.17 7.27
CA ASP A 35 4.41 1.58 8.38
C ASP A 35 3.58 1.89 9.63
N ASP A 36 4.24 1.94 10.79
CA ASP A 36 3.61 2.19 12.09
C ASP A 36 3.18 3.65 12.29
N ASP A 37 3.57 4.55 11.38
CA ASP A 37 3.17 5.96 11.31
C ASP A 37 2.06 6.25 10.28
N VAL A 38 1.33 5.21 9.86
CA VAL A 38 0.27 5.30 8.86
C VAL A 38 -1.09 4.97 9.46
N VAL A 39 -2.09 5.77 9.11
CA VAL A 39 -3.50 5.45 9.34
C VAL A 39 -4.18 5.09 8.01
N GLY A 40 -4.97 4.02 8.04
CA GLY A 40 -5.67 3.50 6.87
C GLY A 40 -7.18 3.38 7.06
N ASN A 41 -7.97 3.82 6.08
CA ASN A 41 -9.39 3.47 6.00
C ASN A 41 -9.54 2.09 5.36
N ILE A 42 -9.40 1.05 6.18
CA ILE A 42 -9.44 -0.35 5.75
C ILE A 42 -10.80 -0.73 5.16
N PHE A 43 -11.89 -0.15 5.66
CA PHE A 43 -13.23 -0.41 5.10
C PHE A 43 -13.35 0.08 3.65
N ALA A 44 -12.94 1.31 3.37
CA ALA A 44 -12.96 1.87 2.03
C ALA A 44 -12.03 1.10 1.08
N LEU A 45 -10.86 0.69 1.57
CA LEU A 45 -9.92 -0.15 0.81
C LEU A 45 -10.54 -1.50 0.44
N LEU A 46 -11.13 -2.22 1.41
CA LEU A 46 -11.74 -3.52 1.15
C LEU A 46 -12.90 -3.42 0.15
N GLN A 47 -13.74 -2.38 0.26
CA GLN A 47 -14.80 -2.13 -0.73
C GLN A 47 -14.23 -1.88 -2.13
N TYR A 48 -13.14 -1.14 -2.25
CA TYR A 48 -12.47 -0.89 -3.51
C TYR A 48 -11.89 -2.19 -4.12
N LEU A 49 -11.18 -2.99 -3.32
CA LEU A 49 -10.56 -4.24 -3.77
C LEU A 49 -11.60 -5.28 -4.15
N LYS A 50 -12.72 -5.39 -3.41
CA LYS A 50 -13.82 -6.30 -3.75
C LYS A 50 -14.43 -5.98 -5.11
N LYS A 51 -14.75 -4.70 -5.36
CA LYS A 51 -15.27 -4.24 -6.67
C LYS A 51 -14.31 -4.55 -7.82
N ARG A 52 -13.00 -4.47 -7.57
CA ARG A 52 -11.99 -4.83 -8.56
C ARG A 52 -12.02 -6.32 -8.89
N VAL A 53 -12.15 -7.19 -7.89
CA VAL A 53 -12.29 -8.65 -8.10
C VAL A 53 -13.54 -8.96 -8.93
N ASP A 54 -14.64 -8.24 -8.69
CA ASP A 54 -15.88 -8.43 -9.46
C ASP A 54 -15.76 -7.97 -10.93
N THR A 55 -14.83 -7.05 -11.22
CA THR A 55 -14.68 -6.42 -12.55
C THR A 55 -13.56 -7.04 -13.38
N VAL A 56 -12.47 -7.48 -12.75
CA VAL A 56 -11.32 -8.10 -13.42
C VAL A 56 -11.55 -9.61 -13.42
N SER A 57 -11.70 -10.21 -14.61
CA SER A 57 -11.76 -11.66 -14.77
C SER A 57 -10.65 -12.34 -13.96
N LEU A 58 -11.02 -13.34 -13.15
CA LEU A 58 -10.11 -14.12 -12.28
C LEU A 58 -9.02 -14.91 -13.04
N LEU A 59 -8.99 -14.81 -14.37
CA LEU A 59 -8.11 -15.56 -15.26
C LEU A 59 -6.75 -14.88 -15.51
N ASP A 60 -6.62 -13.58 -15.24
CA ASP A 60 -5.37 -12.86 -15.45
C ASP A 60 -4.64 -12.66 -14.12
N SER A 61 -3.43 -13.24 -14.00
CA SER A 61 -2.49 -12.92 -12.93
C SER A 61 -2.30 -11.41 -12.90
N GLN A 62 -2.53 -10.81 -11.74
CA GLN A 62 -2.58 -9.35 -11.66
C GLN A 62 -1.20 -8.76 -11.40
N MET A 63 -0.29 -9.48 -10.74
CA MET A 63 1.10 -9.07 -10.46
C MET A 63 1.22 -7.58 -10.13
N CYS A 64 0.33 -7.06 -9.31
CA CYS A 64 0.15 -5.62 -9.11
C CYS A 64 0.71 -5.18 -7.75
N ILE A 65 1.33 -4.00 -7.73
CA ILE A 65 1.61 -3.24 -6.51
C ILE A 65 0.83 -1.93 -6.59
N PHE A 66 -0.11 -1.74 -5.68
CA PHE A 66 -0.86 -0.50 -5.53
C PHE A 66 -0.22 0.41 -4.51
N CYS A 67 0.19 1.59 -4.94
CA CYS A 67 0.94 2.50 -4.09
C CYS A 67 1.00 3.90 -4.70
N ARG A 68 1.48 4.88 -3.94
CA ARG A 68 1.94 6.14 -4.54
C ARG A 68 3.25 5.89 -5.29
N VAL A 69 3.23 5.98 -6.62
CA VAL A 69 4.42 5.73 -7.44
C VAL A 69 5.30 6.97 -7.51
N ILE A 70 6.55 6.81 -7.10
CA ILE A 70 7.64 7.76 -7.32
C ILE A 70 8.20 7.51 -8.72
N ARG A 71 8.29 8.58 -9.51
CA ARG A 71 8.84 8.55 -10.88
C ARG A 71 10.00 9.51 -11.01
N HIS A 72 10.99 9.12 -11.81
CA HIS A 72 12.09 9.98 -12.22
C HIS A 72 12.84 10.64 -11.03
N ARG A 73 12.96 9.91 -9.92
CA ARG A 73 13.65 10.38 -8.71
C ARG A 73 15.16 10.30 -8.91
N ALA A 74 15.85 11.42 -8.77
CA ALA A 74 17.30 11.44 -8.82
C ALA A 74 17.89 10.64 -7.66
N VAL A 75 18.94 9.86 -7.95
CA VAL A 75 19.71 9.15 -6.92
C VAL A 75 20.39 10.19 -6.02
N GLU A 76 20.26 10.04 -4.71
CA GLU A 76 20.82 10.99 -3.75
C GLU A 76 22.33 10.76 -3.62
N ARG A 77 23.13 11.72 -4.10
CA ARG A 77 24.60 11.63 -4.16
C ARG A 77 25.30 12.44 -3.08
N ARG A 78 24.56 13.11 -2.19
CA ARG A 78 25.16 13.88 -1.09
C ARG A 78 25.37 12.97 0.12
N LYS A 79 26.63 12.73 0.50
CA LYS A 79 27.01 11.88 1.65
C LYS A 79 26.35 12.26 2.98
N THR A 80 25.91 13.51 3.13
CA THR A 80 25.23 14.01 4.33
C THR A 80 23.74 13.67 4.40
N ARG A 81 23.17 13.13 3.32
CA ARG A 81 21.75 12.79 3.24
C ARG A 81 21.54 11.35 3.66
N LYS A 82 20.45 11.10 4.39
CA LYS A 82 20.06 9.78 4.90
C LYS A 82 20.07 8.69 3.82
N TRP A 83 19.62 9.03 2.61
CA TRP A 83 19.44 8.11 1.49
C TRP A 83 20.58 8.16 0.47
N TYR A 84 21.79 8.51 0.91
CA TYR A 84 22.97 8.58 0.05
C TYR A 84 23.29 7.22 -0.57
N VAL A 85 23.45 7.20 -1.90
CA VAL A 85 23.80 5.99 -2.67
C VAL A 85 25.03 6.28 -3.53
N THR A 86 26.02 5.40 -3.44
CA THR A 86 27.27 5.48 -4.20
C THR A 86 27.09 5.11 -5.67
N MET A 87 28.03 5.52 -6.52
CA MET A 87 28.02 5.13 -7.95
C MET A 87 28.21 3.62 -8.14
N GLU A 88 28.87 2.94 -7.19
CA GLU A 88 29.07 1.50 -7.23
C GLU A 88 27.78 0.72 -6.91
N GLU A 89 26.97 1.23 -5.98
CA GLU A 89 25.69 0.61 -5.61
C GLU A 89 24.63 0.80 -6.70
N LEU A 90 24.57 1.99 -7.31
CA LEU A 90 23.66 2.29 -8.41
C LEU A 90 24.34 3.31 -9.32
N PRO A 91 24.80 2.95 -10.53
CA PRO A 91 25.46 3.88 -11.44
C PRO A 91 24.48 4.85 -12.14
N ASP A 92 23.20 4.49 -12.21
CA ASP A 92 22.17 5.29 -12.87
C ASP A 92 21.97 6.66 -12.21
N LYS A 93 21.59 7.65 -13.02
CA LYS A 93 21.27 8.99 -12.52
C LYS A 93 19.93 9.05 -11.77
N TYR A 94 19.00 8.17 -12.15
CA TYR A 94 17.64 8.12 -11.61
C TYR A 94 17.32 6.71 -11.15
N TYR A 95 16.56 6.60 -10.06
CA TYR A 95 15.93 5.35 -9.67
C TYR A 95 14.92 4.90 -10.74
N LEU A 96 14.72 3.59 -10.87
CA LEU A 96 13.52 3.02 -11.51
C LEU A 96 12.26 3.57 -10.84
N ASN A 97 11.10 3.46 -11.51
CA ASN A 97 9.83 3.75 -10.84
C ASN A 97 9.64 2.77 -9.67
N TYR A 98 9.24 3.29 -8.51
CA TYR A 98 9.05 2.52 -7.29
C TYR A 98 7.96 3.17 -6.43
N CYS A 99 7.54 2.50 -5.38
CA CYS A 99 6.51 2.95 -4.46
C CYS A 99 7.09 3.75 -3.30
N VAL A 100 6.32 4.71 -2.78
CA VAL A 100 6.58 5.27 -1.44
C VAL A 100 6.43 4.16 -0.39
N GLY A 101 7.44 4.00 0.47
CA GLY A 101 7.49 2.96 1.51
C GLY A 101 6.31 2.89 2.48
N MET A 102 5.65 4.02 2.79
CA MET A 102 4.67 4.12 3.87
C MET A 102 3.49 3.12 3.77
N ALA A 103 2.98 2.86 2.56
CA ALA A 103 1.81 2.01 2.37
C ALA A 103 1.78 1.44 0.95
N MET A 104 1.64 0.12 0.86
CA MET A 104 1.58 -0.64 -0.39
C MET A 104 0.57 -1.78 -0.25
N VAL A 105 -0.15 -2.08 -1.34
CA VAL A 105 -0.98 -3.27 -1.44
C VAL A 105 -0.46 -4.14 -2.58
N PHE A 106 -0.20 -5.41 -2.31
CA PHE A 106 0.27 -6.39 -3.29
C PHE A 106 -0.86 -7.35 -3.62
N THR A 107 -0.90 -7.84 -4.85
CA THR A 107 -1.71 -9.02 -5.19
C THR A 107 -1.06 -10.27 -4.61
N GLY A 108 -1.89 -11.25 -4.26
CA GLY A 108 -1.48 -12.47 -3.56
C GLY A 108 -0.48 -13.35 -4.31
N ASP A 109 -0.47 -13.25 -5.63
CA ASP A 109 0.42 -13.99 -6.55
C ASP A 109 1.84 -13.40 -6.62
N LEU A 110 2.06 -12.21 -6.06
CA LEU A 110 3.31 -11.47 -6.22
C LEU A 110 4.46 -11.87 -5.26
N PRO A 111 4.25 -12.24 -3.97
CA PRO A 111 5.34 -12.50 -3.04
C PRO A 111 6.32 -13.57 -3.50
N ARG A 112 5.81 -14.70 -4.04
CA ARG A 112 6.64 -15.78 -4.55
C ARG A 112 7.56 -15.30 -5.67
N THR A 113 7.02 -14.57 -6.64
CA THR A 113 7.77 -14.08 -7.79
C THR A 113 8.81 -13.04 -7.38
N LEU A 114 8.50 -12.18 -6.40
CA LEU A 114 9.49 -11.26 -5.82
C LEU A 114 10.64 -12.00 -5.12
N LEU A 115 10.35 -13.07 -4.37
CA LEU A 115 11.37 -13.89 -3.74
C LEU A 115 12.26 -14.60 -4.77
N GLN A 116 11.68 -15.12 -5.85
CA GLN A 116 12.44 -15.71 -6.96
C GLN A 116 13.33 -14.67 -7.66
N ALA A 117 12.81 -13.47 -7.90
CA ALA A 117 13.59 -12.36 -8.45
C ALA A 117 14.78 -11.98 -7.56
N ALA A 118 14.61 -12.06 -6.24
CA ALA A 118 15.62 -11.71 -5.24
C ALA A 118 16.80 -12.69 -5.17
N GLN A 119 16.60 -13.98 -5.48
CA GLN A 119 17.65 -15.00 -5.36
C GLN A 119 18.91 -14.70 -6.17
N ASN A 120 18.75 -14.04 -7.32
CA ASN A 120 19.84 -13.69 -8.23
C ASN A 120 20.01 -12.17 -8.36
N GLU A 121 19.64 -11.40 -7.33
CA GLU A 121 19.74 -9.94 -7.36
C GLU A 121 20.72 -9.44 -6.30
N ARG A 122 21.46 -8.39 -6.64
CA ARG A 122 22.33 -7.74 -5.65
C ARG A 122 21.46 -7.07 -4.60
N TYR A 123 21.74 -7.34 -3.33
CA TYR A 123 21.08 -6.68 -2.21
C TYR A 123 21.14 -5.15 -2.36
N PHE A 124 19.99 -4.50 -2.21
CA PHE A 124 19.88 -3.05 -2.16
C PHE A 124 19.19 -2.64 -0.87
N TRP A 125 19.81 -1.74 -0.11
CA TRP A 125 19.42 -1.50 1.29
C TRP A 125 18.19 -0.62 1.47
N ILE A 126 17.83 0.18 0.46
CA ILE A 126 16.58 0.95 0.45
C ILE A 126 15.45 -0.01 0.09
N ASP A 127 14.65 -0.40 1.07
CA ASP A 127 13.65 -1.47 0.99
C ASP A 127 12.54 -1.19 -0.01
N ASP A 128 11.94 0.00 0.02
CA ASP A 128 10.87 0.37 -0.89
C ASP A 128 11.35 0.34 -2.35
N TYR A 129 12.54 0.86 -2.64
CA TYR A 129 13.17 0.77 -3.95
C TYR A 129 13.56 -0.66 -4.34
N PHE A 130 14.11 -1.45 -3.41
CA PHE A 130 14.51 -2.82 -3.68
C PHE A 130 13.30 -3.68 -4.06
N ILE A 131 12.25 -3.68 -3.23
CA ILE A 131 11.06 -4.50 -3.44
C ILE A 131 10.23 -4.01 -4.63
N SER A 132 9.86 -2.73 -4.65
CA SER A 132 8.88 -2.20 -5.62
C SER A 132 9.50 -1.57 -6.87
N GLY A 133 10.83 -1.43 -6.91
CA GLY A 133 11.58 -0.97 -8.07
C GLY A 133 12.35 -2.10 -8.72
N ILE A 134 13.42 -2.57 -8.08
CA ILE A 134 14.35 -3.56 -8.64
C ILE A 134 13.63 -4.92 -8.83
N LEU A 135 13.11 -5.50 -7.75
CA LEU A 135 12.49 -6.82 -7.79
C LEU A 135 11.19 -6.82 -8.57
N ALA A 136 10.34 -5.79 -8.38
CA ALA A 136 9.12 -5.63 -9.16
C ALA A 136 9.38 -5.59 -10.66
N LYS A 137 10.38 -4.82 -11.12
CA LYS A 137 10.76 -4.78 -12.55
C LYS A 137 11.20 -6.15 -13.05
N LYS A 138 11.99 -6.87 -12.26
CA LYS A 138 12.49 -8.21 -12.62
C LYS A 138 11.39 -9.27 -12.63
N ALA A 139 10.37 -9.09 -11.79
CA ALA A 139 9.18 -9.92 -11.72
C ALA A 139 8.07 -9.52 -12.72
N ASP A 140 8.32 -8.54 -13.59
CA ASP A 140 7.35 -7.94 -14.51
C ASP A 140 6.05 -7.47 -13.81
N ALA A 141 6.19 -6.96 -12.59
CA ALA A 141 5.06 -6.51 -11.79
C ALA A 141 4.60 -5.11 -12.20
N HIS A 142 3.29 -4.90 -12.20
CA HIS A 142 2.65 -3.64 -12.57
C HIS A 142 2.50 -2.71 -11.37
N LEU A 143 3.06 -1.50 -11.47
CA LEU A 143 2.85 -0.45 -10.47
C LEU A 143 1.57 0.33 -10.77
N MET A 144 0.58 0.20 -9.89
CA MET A 144 -0.72 0.85 -9.98
C MET A 144 -0.73 2.12 -9.15
N ASP A 145 -0.72 3.27 -9.83
CA ASP A 145 -0.49 4.56 -9.18
C ASP A 145 -1.71 5.08 -8.41
N TRP A 146 -1.57 5.06 -7.10
CA TRP A 146 -2.49 5.55 -6.09
C TRP A 146 -2.05 6.90 -5.52
N LYS A 147 -1.40 7.76 -6.31
CA LYS A 147 -1.05 9.13 -5.93
C LYS A 147 -2.21 9.93 -5.32
N ARG A 148 -3.45 9.69 -5.75
CA ARG A 148 -4.67 10.34 -5.22
C ARG A 148 -5.35 9.55 -4.08
N LYS A 149 -4.83 8.39 -3.72
CA LYS A 149 -5.36 7.52 -2.65
C LYS A 149 -4.40 7.37 -1.47
N VAL A 150 -3.15 7.78 -1.63
CA VAL A 150 -2.10 7.74 -0.61
C VAL A 150 -1.48 9.13 -0.45
N ILE A 151 -1.66 9.71 0.74
CA ILE A 151 -1.22 11.06 1.08
C ILE A 151 0.00 10.99 2.00
N VAL A 152 1.10 11.62 1.58
CA VAL A 152 2.40 11.61 2.29
C VAL A 152 2.61 12.84 3.17
N ASP A 153 1.57 13.64 3.35
CA ASP A 153 1.57 14.84 4.17
C ASP A 153 0.72 14.57 5.42
N SER A 154 1.31 14.74 6.61
CA SER A 154 0.64 14.49 7.89
C SER A 154 -0.41 15.55 8.23
N GLU A 155 -0.41 16.68 7.54
CA GLU A 155 -1.34 17.79 7.81
C GLU A 155 -2.52 17.81 6.83
N ALA A 156 -2.60 16.86 5.91
CA ALA A 156 -3.61 16.82 4.85
C ALA A 156 -4.42 15.51 4.84
N GLY A 157 -5.61 15.57 4.25
CA GLY A 157 -6.37 14.38 3.87
C GLY A 157 -7.23 13.74 4.97
N GLU A 158 -7.44 14.39 6.12
CA GLU A 158 -8.24 13.79 7.21
C GLU A 158 -9.67 13.48 6.78
N LYS A 159 -10.32 14.47 6.17
CA LYS A 159 -11.71 14.36 5.73
C LYS A 159 -11.83 13.32 4.63
N GLU A 160 -10.94 13.36 3.65
CA GLU A 160 -10.91 12.42 2.53
C GLU A 160 -10.65 11.00 3.00
N LEU A 161 -9.87 10.81 4.08
CA LEU A 161 -9.64 9.50 4.67
C LEU A 161 -10.91 8.97 5.31
N ILE A 162 -11.58 9.78 6.14
CA ILE A 162 -12.82 9.41 6.82
C ILE A 162 -13.91 9.12 5.79
N ASP A 163 -14.02 9.94 4.75
CA ASP A 163 -15.01 9.78 3.70
C ASP A 163 -14.77 8.56 2.80
N GLY A 164 -13.57 7.96 2.87
CA GLY A 164 -13.14 6.81 2.04
C GLY A 164 -12.66 7.21 0.64
N ASN A 165 -12.40 8.50 0.41
CA ASN A 165 -11.88 9.01 -0.86
C ASN A 165 -10.39 8.72 -1.03
N ILE A 166 -9.63 8.65 0.07
CA ILE A 166 -8.26 8.12 0.13
C ILE A 166 -8.21 6.90 1.06
N PHE A 167 -7.15 6.09 0.92
CA PHE A 167 -6.98 4.87 1.70
C PHE A 167 -5.97 5.02 2.82
N PHE A 168 -4.88 5.76 2.59
CA PHE A 168 -3.78 5.85 3.54
C PHE A 168 -3.26 7.29 3.65
N ARG A 169 -2.87 7.69 4.87
CA ARG A 169 -2.08 8.90 5.12
C ARG A 169 -1.15 8.74 6.31
N LEU A 170 -0.11 9.58 6.36
CA LEU A 170 0.75 9.68 7.54
C LEU A 170 -0.03 10.31 8.69
N MET A 171 0.18 9.80 9.90
CA MET A 171 -0.27 10.44 11.13
C MET A 171 0.81 11.41 11.64
N SER A 172 0.39 12.54 12.21
CA SER A 172 1.31 13.48 12.86
C SER A 172 1.77 12.97 14.23
N ASN A 173 0.91 12.21 14.91
CA ASN A 173 1.19 11.52 16.16
C ASN A 173 0.15 10.41 16.42
N MET A 174 0.40 9.58 17.44
CA MET A 174 -0.46 8.45 17.77
C MET A 174 -1.87 8.83 18.22
N SER A 175 -2.02 9.97 18.90
CA SER A 175 -3.34 10.46 19.32
C SER A 175 -4.20 10.83 18.12
N GLN A 176 -3.61 11.53 17.13
CA GLN A 176 -4.29 11.83 15.88
C GLN A 176 -4.67 10.55 15.13
N GLY A 177 -3.74 9.58 15.03
CA GLY A 177 -4.01 8.28 14.41
C GLY A 177 -5.22 7.56 15.03
N GLN A 178 -5.29 7.52 16.36
CA GLN A 178 -6.43 6.94 17.08
C GLN A 178 -7.73 7.69 16.82
N GLN A 179 -7.74 9.02 16.90
CA GLN A 179 -8.94 9.82 16.66
C GLN A 179 -9.49 9.64 15.23
N LEU A 180 -8.59 9.54 14.24
CA LEU A 180 -8.98 9.27 12.86
C LEU A 180 -9.60 7.89 12.70
N TRP A 181 -9.03 6.88 13.35
CA TRP A 181 -9.57 5.52 13.33
C TRP A 181 -10.98 5.47 13.94
N GLU A 182 -11.19 6.10 15.09
CA GLU A 182 -12.51 6.18 15.73
C GLU A 182 -13.54 6.85 14.80
N ARG A 183 -13.16 7.95 14.13
CA ARG A 183 -14.02 8.64 13.17
C ARG A 183 -14.31 7.81 11.92
N ILE A 184 -13.34 7.04 11.42
CA ILE A 184 -13.54 6.09 10.31
C ILE A 184 -14.56 5.03 10.70
N GLN A 185 -14.43 4.45 11.91
CA GLN A 185 -15.38 3.44 12.40
C GLN A 185 -16.79 4.01 12.52
N GLN A 186 -16.94 5.18 13.14
CA GLN A 186 -18.22 5.86 13.29
C GLN A 186 -18.87 6.13 11.92
N GLU A 187 -18.11 6.67 10.97
CA GLU A 187 -18.60 6.96 9.62
C GLU A 187 -19.01 5.68 8.87
N TYR A 188 -18.22 4.61 8.98
CA TYR A 188 -18.55 3.32 8.40
C TYR A 188 -19.88 2.76 8.94
N PHE A 189 -20.04 2.70 10.27
CA PHE A 189 -21.27 2.19 10.87
C PHE A 189 -22.47 3.08 10.57
N ARG A 190 -22.29 4.40 10.55
CA ARG A 190 -23.34 5.35 10.14
C ARG A 190 -23.82 5.08 8.72
N ARG A 191 -22.91 4.83 7.76
CA ARG A 191 -23.27 4.48 6.38
C ARG A 191 -24.01 3.15 6.28
N GLN A 192 -23.55 2.12 6.99
CA GLN A 192 -24.22 0.81 7.01
C GLN A 192 -25.64 0.90 7.59
N LEU A 193 -25.85 1.69 8.65
CA LEU A 193 -27.19 1.94 9.20
C LEU A 193 -28.10 2.69 8.21
N ASN A 194 -27.57 3.66 7.48
CA ASN A 194 -28.35 4.38 6.49
C ASN A 194 -28.76 3.48 5.30
N GLU A 195 -27.86 2.58 4.86
CA GLU A 195 -28.16 1.60 3.81
C GLU A 195 -29.23 0.57 4.27
N SER A 196 -29.19 0.13 5.53
CA SER A 196 -30.20 -0.77 6.08
C SER A 196 -31.58 -0.10 6.26
N LEU A 197 -31.61 1.18 6.63
CA LEU A 197 -32.83 1.98 6.70
C LEU A 197 -33.42 2.24 5.29
N GLN A 198 -32.58 2.54 4.29
CA GLN A 198 -33.06 2.73 2.92
C GLN A 198 -33.63 1.45 2.32
N SER A 199 -32.96 0.31 2.50
CA SER A 199 -33.46 -0.99 2.00
C SER A 199 -34.76 -1.44 2.68
N THR A 200 -34.93 -1.17 3.99
CA THR A 200 -36.22 -1.39 4.66
C THR A 200 -37.30 -0.44 4.14
N THR A 201 -37.01 0.84 3.95
CA THR A 201 -37.99 1.82 3.44
C THR A 201 -38.48 1.48 2.02
N ILE A 202 -37.59 0.99 1.15
CA ILE A 202 -37.95 0.50 -0.20
C ILE A 202 -38.86 -0.73 -0.11
N SER A 203 -38.52 -1.71 0.75
CA SER A 203 -39.35 -2.90 1.01
C SER A 203 -40.77 -2.54 1.51
N TRP A 204 -40.90 -1.51 2.35
CA TRP A 204 -42.22 -1.03 2.79
C TRP A 204 -43.04 -0.40 1.65
N HIS A 205 -42.42 0.27 0.67
CA HIS A 205 -43.16 0.87 -0.43
C HIS A 205 -43.67 -0.17 -1.45
N ASP A 206 -42.98 -1.30 -1.60
CA ASP A 206 -43.40 -2.40 -2.48
C ASP A 206 -44.55 -3.24 -1.90
N HIS A 207 -44.89 -3.07 -0.62
CA HIS A 207 -45.99 -3.78 0.05
C HIS A 207 -47.32 -3.01 0.14
N TYR A 208 -47.38 -1.75 -0.31
CA TYR A 208 -48.60 -0.92 -0.27
C TYR A 208 -49.21 -0.58 -1.65
N TYR A 209 -48.76 -1.24 -2.72
CA TYR A 209 -49.38 -1.19 -4.05
C TYR A 209 -49.79 -2.60 -4.51
N ILE A 210 -50.74 -3.22 -3.81
CA ILE A 210 -51.61 -4.30 -4.31
C ILE A 210 -53.04 -3.99 -3.90
#